data_AF-Q0F0V6-F1
#
_entry.id   AF-Q0F0V6-F1
#
_cell.length_a   1.000
_cell.length_b   1.000
_cell.length_c   1.000
_cell.angle_alpha   90.00
_cell.angle_beta   90.00
_cell.angle_gamma   90.00
#
_symmetry.space_group_name_H-M   'P 1'
#
loop_
_entity.id
_entity.type
_entity.pdbx_description
1 polymer ?
#
loop_
_entity_poly.entity_id
_entity_poly.type
_entity_poly.pdbx_seq_one_letter_code
_entity_poly.pdbx_strand_id
1 'polypeptide(L)' 'MSPKLLTILTLFVLATIFIIQNTDVVELRFLFWKIDMSRSLMFLFLMLVGTGTGWFLRGHMLRKRDTRNDVDESHN' A
#
# COMPACT_ATOMS: atom_id res chain seq x y z
N MET A 1 -34.83 7.54 15.95
CA MET A 1 -34.07 7.37 14.69
C MET A 1 -33.41 6.01 14.70
N SER A 2 -33.43 5.27 13.59
CA SER A 2 -32.81 3.95 13.53
C SER A 2 -31.30 4.09 13.72
N PRO A 3 -30.66 3.33 14.63
CA PRO A 3 -29.25 3.48 14.94
C PRO A 3 -28.36 3.30 13.70
N LYS A 4 -28.81 2.51 12.72
CA LYS A 4 -28.19 2.35 11.40
C LYS A 4 -28.01 3.67 10.64
N LEU A 5 -29.02 4.54 10.66
CA LEU A 5 -28.97 5.84 9.97
C LEU A 5 -27.97 6.77 10.67
N LEU A 6 -27.95 6.73 12.00
CA LEU A 6 -27.02 7.51 12.82
C LEU A 6 -25.58 7.08 12.56
N THR A 7 -25.31 5.77 12.47
CA THR A 7 -23.98 5.25 12.15
C THR A 7 -23.51 5.69 10.76
N ILE A 8 -24.39 5.60 9.75
CA ILE A 8 -24.07 6.03 8.37
C ILE A 8 -23.78 7.53 8.33
N LEU A 9 -24.60 8.33 9.00
CA LEU A 9 -24.43 9.78 9.05
C LEU A 9 -23.10 10.15 9.74
N THR A 10 -22.79 9.51 10.86
CA THR A 10 -21.53 9.70 11.58
C THR A 10 -20.33 9.31 10.71
N LEU A 11 -20.38 8.17 10.02
CA LEU A 11 -19.32 7.75 9.10
C LEU A 11 -19.14 8.74 7.95
N PHE A 12 -20.23 9.24 7.39
CA PHE A 12 -20.21 10.19 6.28
C PHE A 12 -19.56 11.52 6.69
N VAL A 13 -19.91 12.03 7.86
CA VAL A 13 -19.31 13.24 8.43
C VAL A 13 -17.82 13.03 8.72
N LEU A 14 -17.45 11.90 9.35
CA LEU A 14 -16.05 11.56 9.59
C LEU A 14 -15.25 11.46 8.29
N ALA A 15 -15.78 10.79 7.26
CA ALA A 15 -15.13 10.64 5.97
C ALA A 15 -14.92 11.99 5.28
N THR A 16 -15.93 12.87 5.31
CA THR A 16 -15.84 14.22 4.74
C THR A 16 -14.77 15.05 5.44
N ILE A 17 -14.76 15.02 6.78
CA ILE A 17 -13.74 15.71 7.59
C ILE A 17 -12.36 15.12 7.32
N PHE A 18 -12.23 13.80 7.23
CA PHE A 18 -10.98 13.12 6.91
C PHE A 18 -10.46 13.58 5.54
N ILE A 19 -11.30 13.63 4.50
CA ILE A 19 -10.90 14.10 3.17
C ILE A 19 -10.42 15.56 3.23
N ILE A 20 -11.20 16.46 3.82
CA ILE A 20 -10.88 17.89 3.89
C ILE A 20 -9.62 18.12 4.72
N GLN A 21 -9.47 17.49 5.88
CA GLN A 21 -8.26 17.60 6.70
C GLN A 21 -7.04 16.97 6.02
N ASN A 22 -7.23 15.92 5.23
CA ASN A 22 -6.15 15.29 4.46
C ASN A 22 -5.99 15.90 3.06
N THR A 23 -6.61 17.06 2.79
CA THR A 23 -6.42 17.87 1.57
C THR A 23 -5.16 18.74 1.66
N ASP A 24 -4.29 18.50 2.64
CA ASP A 24 -2.91 19.01 2.61
C ASP A 24 -2.17 18.40 1.42
N VAL A 25 -2.17 19.15 0.32
CA VAL A 25 -1.41 18.87 -0.89
C VAL A 25 0.05 19.04 -0.55
N VAL A 26 0.83 17.97 -0.68
CA VAL A 26 2.27 18.03 -0.56
C VAL A 26 2.86 18.03 -1.95
N GLU A 27 3.69 19.03 -2.22
CA GLU A 27 4.51 19.07 -3.42
C GLU A 27 5.65 18.06 -3.27
N LEU A 28 5.60 16.98 -4.04
CA LEU A 28 6.71 16.05 -4.18
C LEU A 28 7.57 16.49 -5.36
N ARG A 29 8.80 16.92 -5.05
CA ARG A 29 9.85 17.14 -6.06
C ARG A 29 10.77 15.93 -6.11
N PHE A 30 10.62 15.13 -7.15
CA PHE A 30 11.51 14.00 -7.42
C PHE A 30 12.44 14.30 -8.60
N LEU A 31 13.70 14.63 -8.30
CA LEU A 31 14.76 15.00 -9.26
C LEU A 31 14.38 16.17 -10.20
N PHE A 32 13.52 15.93 -11.20
CA PHE A 32 12.97 16.91 -12.15
C PHE A 32 11.45 16.92 -12.26
N TRP A 33 10.74 16.00 -11.58
CA TRP A 33 9.28 15.93 -11.60
C TRP A 33 8.66 16.62 -10.40
N LYS A 34 7.60 17.38 -10.66
CA LYS A 34 6.71 17.96 -9.65
C LYS A 34 5.40 17.19 -9.69
N ILE A 35 5.02 16.60 -8.56
CA ILE A 35 3.75 15.90 -8.41
C ILE A 35 3.07 16.49 -7.19
N ASP A 36 1.88 17.05 -7.39
CA ASP A 36 1.06 17.62 -6.34
C ASP A 36 -0.02 16.61 -5.98
N MET A 37 0.08 16.03 -4.79
CA MET A 37 -0.86 15.01 -4.33
C MET A 37 -1.11 15.14 -2.83
N SER A 38 -2.25 14.62 -2.35
CA SER A 38 -2.53 14.62 -0.92
C SER A 38 -1.50 13.78 -0.15
N ARG A 39 -1.12 14.26 1.04
CA ARG A 39 -0.13 13.59 1.91
C ARG A 39 -0.51 12.14 2.25
N SER A 40 -1.80 11.88 2.46
CA SER A 40 -2.32 10.54 2.77
C SER A 40 -2.19 9.59 1.57
N LEU A 41 -2.46 10.08 0.35
CA LEU A 41 -2.35 9.30 -0.86
C LEU A 41 -0.88 8.95 -1.18
N MET A 42 0.05 9.86 -0.89
CA MET A 42 1.49 9.59 -0.95
C MET A 42 1.90 8.40 -0.07
N PHE A 43 1.50 8.41 1.21
CA PHE A 43 1.83 7.31 2.13
C PHE A 43 1.20 5.97 1.70
N LEU A 44 -0.03 6.01 1.16
CA LEU A 44 -0.70 4.84 0.61
C LEU A 44 0.11 4.25 -0.56
N PHE A 45 0.51 5.08 -1.54
CA PHE A 45 1.32 4.63 -2.68
C PHE A 45 2.68 4.09 -2.23
N LEU A 46 3.34 4.76 -1.28
CA LEU A 46 4.63 4.30 -0.75
C LEU A 46 4.50 2.92 -0.10
N MET A 47 3.44 2.70 0.67
CA MET A 47 3.15 1.40 1.29
C MET A 47 2.83 0.32 0.25
N LEU A 48 2.04 0.64 -0.78
CA LEU A 48 1.71 -0.29 -1.87
C LEU A 48 2.96 -0.69 -2.67
N VAL A 49 3.81 0.27 -3.02
CA VAL A 49 5.06 0.01 -3.75
C VAL A 49 6.02 -0.81 -2.89
N GLY A 50 6.19 -0.47 -1.61
CA GLY A 50 7.04 -1.24 -0.69
C GLY A 50 6.54 -2.67 -0.48
N THR A 51 5.23 -2.84 -0.30
CA THR A 51 4.62 -4.17 -0.13
C THR A 51 4.70 -4.99 -1.42
N GLY A 52 4.41 -4.38 -2.57
CA GLY A 52 4.48 -5.02 -3.88
C GLY A 52 5.90 -5.45 -4.25
N THR A 53 6.89 -4.58 -4.04
CA THR A 53 8.31 -4.92 -4.28
C THR A 53 8.80 -6.00 -3.32
N GLY A 54 8.46 -5.94 -2.03
CA GLY A 54 8.78 -6.98 -1.06
C GLY A 54 8.16 -8.34 -1.41
N TRP A 55 6.89 -8.37 -1.83
CA TRP A 55 6.22 -9.59 -2.27
C TRP A 55 6.86 -10.15 -3.54
N PHE A 56 7.12 -9.31 -4.54
CA PHE A 56 7.74 -9.71 -5.79
C PHE A 56 9.14 -10.32 -5.56
N LEU A 57 9.94 -9.67 -4.71
CA LEU A 57 11.28 -10.15 -4.37
C LEU A 57 11.23 -11.48 -3.60
N ARG A 58 10.27 -11.63 -2.68
CA ARG A 58 10.04 -12.88 -1.95
C ARG A 58 9.61 -14.01 -2.90
N GLY A 59 8.74 -13.72 -3.87
CA GLY A 59 8.33 -14.67 -4.90
C GLY A 59 9.50 -15.17 -5.76
N HIS A 60 10.40 -14.27 -6.16
CA HIS A 60 11.59 -14.64 -6.91
C HIS A 60 12.60 -15.46 -6.08
N MET A 61 12.76 -15.15 -4.79
CA MET A 61 13.67 -15.89 -3.90
C MET A 61 13.15 -17.28 -3.51
N LEU A 62 11.84 -17.47 -3.37
CA LEU A 62 11.24 -18.78 -3.08
C LEU A 62 11.41 -19.78 -4.24
N ARG A 63 11.38 -19.30 -5.49
CA ARG A 63 11.59 -20.15 -6.69
C ARG A 63 13.01 -20.72 -6.79
N LYS A 64 13.99 -20.15 -6.08
CA LYS A 64 15.39 -20.62 -6.10
C LYS A 64 15.69 -21.71 -5.06
N ARG A 65 14.71 -22.10 -4.25
CA ARG A 65 14.89 -23.12 -3.20
C ARG A 65 14.50 -24.54 -3.61
N ASP A 66 13.62 -24.72 -4.60
CA ASP A 66 13.23 -26.07 -5.04
C ASP A 66 14.33 -26.79 -5.82
N THR A 67 15.10 -26.10 -6.66
CA THR A 67 16.13 -26.77 -7.49
C THR A 67 17.34 -27.27 -6.71
N ARG A 68 17.44 -26.98 -5.40
CA ARG A 68 18.58 -27.45 -4.58
C ARG A 68 18.28 -28.73 -3.80
N ASN A 69 17.01 -29.08 -3.59
CA ASN A 69 16.65 -30.32 -2.90
C ASN A 69 16.59 -31.53 -3.83
N ASP A 70 16.22 -31.35 -5.11
CA ASP A 70 16.23 -32.44 -6.11
C ASP A 70 17.65 -33.00 -6.40
N VAL A 71 18.70 -32.18 -6.24
CA VAL A 71 20.08 -32.60 -6.54
C VAL A 71 20.68 -33.44 -5.41
N ASP A 72 20.24 -33.25 -4.17
CA ASP A 72 20.71 -34.05 -3.01
C ASP A 72 19.98 -35.40 -2.93
N GLU A 73 18.71 -35.48 -3.35
CA GLU A 73 17.92 -36.73 -3.30
C GLU A 73 18.23 -37.67 -4.47
N SER A 74 18.70 -37.14 -5.60
CA SER A 74 19.20 -37.92 -6.75
C SER A 74 20.54 -38.64 -6.48
N HIS A 75 21.23 -38.33 -5.38
CA HIS A 75 22.59 -38.80 -5.11
C HIS A 75 22.73 -39.70 -3.87
N ASN A 76 21.62 -40.14 -3.26
CA ASN A 76 21.60 -41.09 -2.14
C ASN A 76 20.91 -42.41 -2.50
#